data_AF-A0A396S6T4-F1
#
_entry.id   AF-A0A396S6T4-F1
#
_cell.length_a   1.000
_cell.length_b   1.000
_cell.length_c   1.000
_cell.angle_alpha   90.00
_cell.angle_beta   90.00
_cell.angle_gamma   90.00
#
_symmetry.space_group_name_H-M   'P 1'
#
loop_
_entity.id
_entity.type
_entity.pdbx_description
1 polymer ?
#
loop_
_entity_poly.entity_id
_entity_poly.type
_entity_poly.pdbx_seq_one_letter_code
_entity_poly.pdbx_strand_id
1 'polypeptide(L)' 'MSVRLLLLESEARTWLRKGYNTPDRVAVLAAMITEKRGSVAANRLIEEMRRQWQRRADWMQEHSA' A
#
# COMPACT_ATOMS: atom_id res chain seq x y z
N MET A 1 5.13 4.32 -18.24
CA MET A 1 5.13 4.08 -16.78
C MET A 1 6.23 4.93 -16.15
N SER A 2 5.88 5.91 -15.31
CA SER A 2 6.88 6.77 -14.66
C SER A 2 7.59 6.01 -13.53
N VAL A 3 8.91 6.14 -13.39
CA VAL A 3 9.75 5.47 -12.36
C VAL A 3 9.19 5.61 -10.94
N ARG A 4 8.56 6.75 -10.67
CA ARG A 4 7.93 7.06 -9.37
C ARG A 4 6.76 6.14 -9.01
N LEU A 5 5.99 5.66 -9.99
CA LEU A 5 4.89 4.72 -9.78
C LEU A 5 5.42 3.32 -9.44
N LEU A 6 6.46 2.85 -10.13
CA LEU A 6 7.08 1.55 -9.88
C LEU A 6 7.65 1.42 -8.45
N LEU A 7 8.22 2.52 -7.94
CA LEU A 7 8.70 2.63 -6.56
C LEU A 7 7.55 2.52 -5.55
N LEU A 8 6.44 3.24 -5.77
CA LEU A 8 5.29 3.18 -4.87
C LEU A 8 4.63 1.80 -4.86
N GLU A 9 4.47 1.16 -6.01
CA GLU A 9 3.93 -0.20 -6.09
C GLU A 9 4.81 -1.21 -5.36
N SER A 10 6.14 -1.10 -5.50
CA SER A 10 7.09 -2.00 -4.85
C SER A 10 7.13 -1.78 -3.33
N GLU A 11 7.05 -0.52 -2.90
CA GLU A 11 6.97 -0.14 -1.49
C GLU A 11 5.65 -0.62 -0.88
N ALA A 12 4.52 -0.42 -1.55
CA ALA A 12 3.21 -0.90 -1.14
C ALA A 12 3.19 -2.43 -0.95
N ARG A 13 3.68 -3.20 -1.92
CA ARG A 13 3.80 -4.66 -1.80
C ARG A 13 4.69 -5.08 -0.63
N THR A 14 5.78 -4.36 -0.41
CA THR A 14 6.70 -4.64 0.71
C THR A 14 6.01 -4.44 2.06
N TRP A 15 5.26 -3.35 2.23
CA TRP A 15 4.51 -3.09 3.46
C TRP A 15 3.40 -4.11 3.69
N LEU A 16 2.66 -4.47 2.65
CA LEU A 16 1.65 -5.53 2.74
C LEU A 16 2.25 -6.87 3.14
N ARG A 17 3.41 -7.24 2.58
CA ARG A 17 4.14 -8.47 2.97
C ARG A 17 4.63 -8.44 4.41
N LYS A 18 4.98 -7.25 4.94
CA LYS A 18 5.35 -7.05 6.35
C LYS A 18 4.17 -7.09 7.32
N GLY A 19 2.93 -7.25 6.84
CA GLY A 19 1.72 -7.30 7.68
C GLY A 19 1.08 -5.95 7.95
N TYR A 20 1.42 -4.91 7.20
CA TYR A 20 0.74 -3.60 7.27
C TYR A 20 -0.55 -3.62 6.45
N ASN A 21 -1.45 -4.53 6.81
CA ASN A 21 -2.69 -4.78 6.09
C ASN A 21 -3.96 -4.56 6.93
N THR A 22 -3.83 -4.26 8.21
CA THR A 22 -4.95 -3.87 9.08
C THR A 22 -5.03 -2.34 9.18
N PRO A 23 -6.23 -1.78 9.44
CA PRO A 23 -6.40 -0.34 9.58
C PRO A 23 -5.46 0.30 10.61
N ASP A 24 -5.26 -0.38 11.74
CA ASP A 24 -4.36 0.06 12.82
C ASP A 24 -2.90 0.16 12.35
N ARG A 25 -2.39 -0.90 11.70
CA ARG A 25 -1.02 -0.91 11.16
C ARG A 25 -0.84 0.13 10.05
N VAL A 26 -1.86 0.29 9.19
CA VAL A 26 -1.83 1.30 8.13
C VAL A 26 -1.81 2.72 8.71
N ALA A 27 -2.51 2.99 9.82
CA ALA A 27 -2.45 4.27 10.51
C ALA A 27 -1.04 4.55 11.09
N VAL A 28 -0.40 3.55 11.69
CA VAL A 28 0.99 3.66 12.16
C VAL A 28 1.94 3.96 11.00
N LEU A 29 1.80 3.25 9.88
CA LEU A 29 2.60 3.50 8.68
C LEU A 29 2.36 4.91 8.12
N ALA A 30 1.11 5.38 8.12
CA ALA A 30 0.75 6.72 7.67
C ALA A 30 1.51 7.80 8.46
N ALA A 31 1.53 7.67 9.79
CA ALA A 31 2.22 8.59 10.68
C ALA A 31 3.75 8.56 10.41
N MET A 32 4.35 7.38 10.32
CA MET A 32 5.79 7.23 10.04
C MET A 32 6.21 7.84 8.71
N ILE A 33 5.40 7.67 7.65
CA ILE A 33 5.73 8.22 6.33
C ILE A 33 5.44 9.73 6.29
N THR A 34 4.40 10.19 6.98
CA THR A 34 4.09 11.63 7.11
C THR A 34 5.24 12.38 7.77
N GLU A 35 5.80 11.84 8.85
CA GLU A 35 6.96 12.42 9.54
C GLU A 35 8.19 12.50 8.63
N LYS A 36 8.45 11.45 7.83
CA LYS A 36 9.67 11.37 6.99
C LYS A 36 9.58 12.07 5.65
N ARG A 37 8.40 12.06 5.02
CA ARG A 37 8.21 12.42 3.59
C ARG A 37 7.02 13.35 3.36
N GLY A 38 6.28 13.71 4.42
CA GLY A 38 5.09 14.54 4.36
C GLY A 38 3.79 13.77 4.08
N SER A 39 2.67 14.40 4.41
CA SER A 39 1.32 13.82 4.32
C SER A 39 0.93 13.41 2.89
N VAL A 40 1.34 14.19 1.88
CA VAL A 40 1.07 13.90 0.47
C VAL A 40 1.72 12.58 0.03
N ALA A 41 2.96 12.32 0.47
CA ALA A 41 3.67 11.09 0.15
C ALA A 41 3.04 9.88 0.87
N ALA A 42 2.63 10.06 2.13
CA ALA A 42 1.94 9.03 2.91
C ALA A 42 0.60 8.64 2.27
N ASN A 43 -0.22 9.62 1.89
CA ASN A 43 -1.51 9.37 1.25
C ASN A 43 -1.37 8.61 -0.07
N ARG A 44 -0.42 9.01 -0.93
CA ARG A 44 -0.15 8.30 -2.19
C ARG A 44 0.27 6.85 -1.97
N LEU A 45 1.12 6.58 -0.98
CA LEU A 45 1.53 5.21 -0.67
C LEU A 45 0.35 4.37 -0.16
N ILE A 46 -0.50 4.94 0.69
CA ILE A 46 -1.67 4.24 1.24
C ILE A 46 -2.72 3.95 0.16
N GLU A 47 -2.95 4.87 -0.77
CA GLU A 47 -3.81 4.63 -1.93
C GLU A 47 -3.28 3.46 -2.78
N GLU A 48 -1.97 3.43 -3.05
CA GLU A 48 -1.37 2.31 -3.77
C GLU A 48 -1.45 0.99 -2.98
N MET A 49 -1.26 1.01 -1.66
CA MET A 49 -1.48 -0.18 -0.83
C MET A 49 -2.91 -0.71 -0.94
N ARG A 50 -3.92 0.16 -0.93
CA ARG A 50 -5.33 -0.25 -1.12
C ARG A 50 -5.55 -0.86 -2.50
N ARG A 51 -5.00 -0.28 -3.56
CA ARG A 51 -5.09 -0.84 -4.92
C ARG A 51 -4.49 -2.23 -5.02
N GLN A 52 -3.31 -2.44 -4.44
CA GLN A 52 -2.67 -3.75 -4.42
C GLN A 52 -3.46 -4.77 -3.58
N TRP A 53 -4.06 -4.32 -2.48
CA TRP A 53 -4.93 -5.18 -1.65
C TRP A 53 -6.20 -5.61 -2.38
N GLN A 54 -6.87 -4.66 -3.05
CA GLN A 54 -8.09 -4.93 -3.82
C GLN A 54 -7.80 -5.90 -4.97
N ARG A 55 -6.73 -5.68 -5.75
CA ARG A 55 -6.31 -6.65 -6.79
C ARG A 55 -6.07 -8.05 -6.24
N ARG A 56 -5.53 -8.16 -5.02
CA ARG A 56 -5.34 -9.46 -4.36
C ARG A 56 -6.68 -10.09 -3.97
N ALA A 57 -7.61 -9.30 -3.45
CA ALA A 57 -8.96 -9.78 -3.10
C ALA A 57 -9.72 -10.26 -4.34
N ASP A 58 -9.67 -9.48 -5.42
CA ASP A 58 -10.29 -9.82 -6.70
C ASP A 58 -9.71 -11.11 -7.28
N TRP A 59 -8.37 -11.26 -7.27
CA TRP A 59 -7.70 -12.48 -7.71
C TRP A 59 -8.07 -13.71 -6.87
N MET A 60 -8.18 -13.55 -5.54
CA MET A 60 -8.65 -14.61 -4.65
C MET A 60 -10.10 -14.99 -4.95
N GLN A 61 -10.99 -14.03 -5.22
CA GLN A 61 -12.37 -14.33 -5.63
C GLN A 61 -12.44 -15.04 -6.99
N GLU A 62 -11.68 -14.59 -7.98
CA GLU A 62 -11.68 -15.14 -9.34
C GLU A 62 -11.13 -16.57 -9.41
N HIS A 63 -10.14 -16.91 -8.56
CA HIS A 63 -9.50 -18.25 -8.54
C HIS A 63 -10.09 -19.20 -7.47
N SER A 64 -11.15 -18.78 -6.77
CA SER A 64 -11.89 -19.64 -5.81
C SER A 64 -13.19 -20.22 -6.41
N ALA A 65 -13.42 -20.04 -7.72
CA ALA A 65 -14.61 -20.49 -8.45
C ALA A 65 -14.33 -21.73 -9.31
#